data_AF-A0A7V4G9A7-F1
#
_entry.id   AF-A0A7V4G9A7-F1
#
_cell.length_a   1.000
_cell.length_b   1.000
_cell.length_c   1.000
_cell.angle_alpha   90.00
_cell.angle_beta   90.00
_cell.angle_gamma   90.00
#
_symmetry.space_group_name_H-M   'P 1'
#
loop_
_entity.id
_entity.type
_entity.pdbx_description
1 polymer ?
#
loop_
_entity_poly.entity_id
_entity_poly.type
_entity_poly.pdbx_seq_one_letter_code
_entity_poly.pdbx_strand_id
1 'polypeptide(L)'
;MVADGKAKRFSARRKVESVLRLWRGEDLELLSGQLGVTATQLSHWRKQLLKAGEAILQERTSDARELEIARLQYKLSEVIKDPELLQMKSEHLEEGRPLPRRRLRK
;
A
#
# COMPACT_ATOMS: atom_id res chain seq x y z
N MET A 1 -8.15 -43.52 7.30
CA MET A 1 -7.27 -43.86 6.17
C MET A 1 -6.28 -42.72 6.01
N VAL A 2 -5.06 -42.87 6.53
CA VAL A 2 -4.02 -41.83 6.48
C VAL A 2 -3.25 -42.02 5.17
N ALA A 3 -3.46 -41.12 4.22
CA ALA A 3 -2.69 -41.10 2.99
C ALA A 3 -1.35 -40.41 3.27
N ASP A 4 -0.33 -41.23 3.54
CA ASP A 4 1.07 -40.82 3.52
C ASP A 4 1.49 -40.64 2.06
N GLY A 5 1.42 -39.40 1.58
CA GLY A 5 1.77 -39.05 0.21
C GLY A 5 2.53 -37.73 0.23
N LYS A 6 3.85 -37.77 -0.02
CA LYS A 6 4.71 -36.60 -0.18
C LYS A 6 3.98 -35.57 -1.05
N ALA A 7 3.47 -34.49 -0.42
CA ALA A 7 2.69 -33.48 -1.11
C ALA A 7 3.54 -32.90 -2.26
N LYS A 8 3.20 -33.27 -3.50
CA LYS A 8 3.88 -32.77 -4.70
C LYS A 8 3.81 -31.25 -4.64
N ARG A 9 4.97 -30.59 -4.52
CA ARG A 9 5.03 -29.13 -4.36
C ARG A 9 4.33 -28.45 -5.54
N PHE A 10 3.20 -27.80 -5.29
CA PHE A 10 2.53 -26.95 -6.26
C PHE A 10 3.28 -25.63 -6.40
N SER A 11 3.66 -25.29 -7.63
CA SER A 11 4.19 -23.96 -7.94
C SER A 11 3.11 -22.89 -7.71
N ALA A 12 3.54 -21.65 -7.42
CA ALA A 12 2.62 -20.53 -7.24
C ALA A 12 1.68 -20.37 -8.45
N ARG A 13 2.24 -20.41 -9.67
CA ARG A 13 1.46 -20.34 -10.92
C ARG A 13 0.37 -21.41 -11.01
N ARG A 14 0.69 -22.65 -10.63
CA ARG A 14 -0.28 -23.75 -10.68
C ARG A 14 -1.38 -23.59 -9.64
N LYS A 15 -1.07 -23.06 -8.45
CA LYS A 15 -2.10 -22.72 -7.44
C LYS A 15 -3.06 -21.64 -7.96
N VAL A 16 -2.53 -20.59 -8.60
CA VAL A 16 -3.34 -19.51 -9.20
C VAL A 16 -4.27 -20.09 -10.27
N GLU A 17 -3.75 -20.92 -11.17
CA GLU A 17 -4.55 -21.55 -12.23
C GLU A 17 -5.68 -22.42 -11.66
N SER A 18 -5.42 -23.22 -10.63
CA SER A 18 -6.45 -24.00 -9.94
C SER A 18 -7.54 -23.11 -9.34
N VAL A 19 -7.19 -21.97 -8.74
CA VAL A 19 -8.19 -21.03 -8.20
C VAL A 19 -8.99 -20.36 -9.32
N LEU A 20 -8.36 -20.02 -10.46
CA LEU A 20 -9.06 -19.47 -11.63
C LEU A 20 -10.04 -20.46 -12.24
N ARG A 21 -9.76 -21.77 -12.18
CA ARG A 21 -10.71 -22.82 -12.57
C ARG A 21 -11.95 -22.83 -11.68
N LEU A 22 -11.78 -22.70 -10.35
CA LEU A 22 -12.90 -22.56 -9.42
C LEU A 22 -13.75 -21.31 -9.71
N TRP A 23 -13.13 -20.16 -9.99
CA TRP A 23 -13.87 -18.94 -10.34
C TRP A 23 -14.60 -19.02 -11.68
N ARG A 24 -14.18 -19.92 -12.58
CA ARG A 24 -14.89 -20.24 -13.82
C ARG A 24 -16.06 -21.21 -13.62
N GLY A 25 -16.34 -21.63 -12.38
CA GLY A 25 -17.50 -22.45 -12.03
C GLY A 25 -17.22 -23.95 -11.95
N GLU A 26 -15.96 -24.38 -12.01
CA GLU A 26 -15.62 -25.79 -11.76
C GLU A 26 -15.89 -26.16 -10.29
N ASP A 27 -16.40 -27.38 -10.09
CA ASP A 27 -16.72 -27.91 -8.76
C ASP A 27 -15.46 -28.13 -7.91
N LEU A 28 -15.55 -27.77 -6.62
CA LEU A 28 -14.43 -27.82 -5.69
C LEU A 28 -13.95 -29.25 -5.44
N GLU A 29 -14.87 -30.19 -5.24
CA GLU A 29 -14.55 -31.57 -4.89
C GLU A 29 -13.96 -32.29 -6.10
N LEU A 30 -14.58 -32.14 -7.27
CA LEU A 30 -14.08 -32.70 -8.53
C LEU A 30 -12.68 -32.17 -8.87
N LEU A 31 -12.46 -30.85 -8.77
CA LEU A 31 -11.17 -30.25 -9.07
C LEU A 31 -10.10 -30.68 -8.05
N SER A 32 -10.46 -30.84 -6.78
CA SER A 32 -9.53 -31.30 -5.75
C SER A 32 -9.05 -32.73 -6.01
N GLY A 33 -9.97 -33.63 -6.37
CA GLY A 33 -9.66 -35.01 -6.76
C GLY A 33 -8.75 -35.09 -7.99
N GLN A 34 -9.03 -34.30 -9.04
CA GLN A 34 -8.19 -34.23 -10.25
C GLN A 34 -6.76 -33.76 -9.96
N LEU A 35 -6.61 -32.83 -9.03
CA LEU A 35 -5.33 -32.23 -8.67
C LEU A 35 -4.57 -33.05 -7.61
N GLY A 36 -5.20 -34.05 -7.00
CA GLY A 36 -4.62 -34.82 -5.90
C GLY A 36 -4.39 -33.97 -4.64
N VAL A 37 -5.24 -32.96 -4.41
CA VAL A 37 -5.22 -32.10 -3.22
C VAL A 37 -6.57 -32.18 -2.51
N THR A 38 -6.61 -31.80 -1.23
CA THR A 38 -7.89 -31.76 -0.52
C THR A 38 -8.69 -30.51 -0.91
N ALA A 39 -10.02 -30.61 -0.89
CA ALA A 39 -10.91 -29.46 -1.07
C ALA A 39 -10.59 -28.33 -0.07
N THR A 40 -10.22 -28.67 1.16
CA THR A 40 -9.76 -27.71 2.18
C THR A 40 -8.52 -26.94 1.74
N GLN A 41 -7.53 -27.62 1.15
CA GLN A 41 -6.29 -26.98 0.69
C GLN A 41 -6.56 -26.08 -0.52
N LEU A 42 -7.42 -26.50 -1.44
CA LEU A 42 -7.82 -25.71 -2.60
C LEU A 42 -8.65 -24.46 -2.21
N SER A 43 -9.57 -24.61 -1.25
CA SER A 43 -10.30 -23.50 -0.62
C SER A 43 -9.36 -22.53 0.09
N HIS A 44 -8.33 -23.04 0.76
CA HIS A 44 -7.31 -22.22 1.40
C HIS A 44 -6.52 -21.38 0.38
N TRP A 45 -6.13 -21.93 -0.78
CA TRP A 45 -5.49 -21.16 -1.84
C TRP A 45 -6.40 -20.05 -2.39
N ARG A 46 -7.70 -20.32 -2.55
CA ARG A 46 -8.67 -19.30 -2.96
C ARG A 46 -8.71 -18.13 -1.97
N LYS A 47 -8.75 -18.42 -0.66
CA LYS A 47 -8.76 -17.38 0.39
C LYS A 47 -7.46 -16.57 0.39
N GLN A 48 -6.31 -17.22 0.25
CA GLN A 48 -5.02 -16.53 0.19
C GLN A 48 -4.94 -15.59 -1.01
N LEU A 49 -5.41 -16.03 -2.19
CA LEU A 49 -5.38 -15.21 -3.39
C LEU A 49 -6.30 -13.98 -3.27
N LEU A 50 -7.50 -14.17 -2.69
CA LEU A 50 -8.43 -13.07 -2.44
C LEU A 50 -7.83 -12.04 -1.49
N LYS A 51 -7.30 -12.49 -0.34
CA LYS A 51 -6.66 -11.61 0.65
C LYS A 51 -5.47 -10.84 0.07
N ALA A 52 -4.65 -11.51 -0.73
CA ALA A 52 -3.51 -10.85 -1.40
C ALA A 52 -3.99 -9.79 -2.41
N GLY A 53 -5.04 -10.09 -3.18
CA GLY A 53 -5.66 -9.12 -4.09
C GLY A 53 -6.22 -7.89 -3.37
N GLU A 54 -6.95 -8.10 -2.26
CA GLU A 54 -7.47 -7.03 -1.41
C GLU A 54 -6.36 -6.14 -0.86
N ALA A 55 -5.26 -6.74 -0.37
CA ALA A 55 -4.11 -6.00 0.15
C ALA A 55 -3.47 -5.09 -0.91
N ILE A 56 -3.27 -5.59 -2.14
CA ILE A 56 -2.71 -4.80 -3.24
C ILE A 56 -3.63 -3.63 -3.62
N LEU A 57 -4.95 -3.84 -3.60
CA LEU A 57 -5.90 -2.77 -3.88
C LEU A 57 -5.90 -1.71 -2.78
N GLN A 58 -5.76 -2.11 -1.51
CA GLN A 58 -5.65 -1.18 -0.38
C GLN A 58 -4.34 -0.41 -0.36
N GLU A 59 -3.21 -1.07 -0.63
CA GLU A 59 -1.88 -0.44 -0.69
C GLU A 59 -1.87 0.73 -1.68
N ARG A 60 -2.39 0.52 -2.90
CA ARG A 60 -2.51 1.59 -3.91
C ARG A 60 -3.35 2.78 -3.43
N THR A 61 -4.39 2.53 -2.62
CA THR A 61 -5.18 3.63 -2.03
C THR A 61 -4.44 4.35 -0.90
N SER A 62 -3.58 3.64 -0.14
CA SER A 62 -2.73 4.25 0.89
C SER A 62 -1.66 5.13 0.24
N ASP A 63 -0.94 4.61 -0.76
CA ASP A 63 0.12 5.34 -1.46
C ASP A 63 -0.39 6.65 -2.06
N ALA A 64 -1.54 6.62 -2.74
CA ALA A 64 -2.14 7.81 -3.33
C ALA A 64 -2.50 8.86 -2.26
N ARG A 65 -3.00 8.42 -1.10
CA ARG A 65 -3.33 9.30 0.02
C ARG A 65 -2.08 9.88 0.67
N GLU A 66 -1.04 9.08 0.86
CA GLU A 66 0.24 9.51 1.43
C GLU A 66 0.93 10.55 0.55
N LEU A 67 0.91 10.37 -0.78
CA LEU A 67 1.41 11.35 -1.73
C LEU A 67 0.67 12.70 -1.63
N GLU A 68 -0.65 12.67 -1.48
CA GLU A 68 -1.43 13.90 -1.33
C GLU A 68 -1.18 14.56 0.03
N ILE A 69 -1.02 13.79 1.11
CA ILE A 69 -0.61 14.32 2.43
C ILE A 69 0.75 15.02 2.32
N ALA A 70 1.74 14.38 1.69
CA ALA A 70 3.06 14.98 1.50
C ALA A 70 2.99 16.28 0.68
N ARG A 71 2.17 16.30 -0.37
CA ARG A 71 1.93 17.50 -1.18
C ARG A 71 1.28 18.63 -0.38
N LEU A 72 0.27 18.31 0.43
CA LEU A 72 -0.41 19.29 1.27
C LEU A 72 0.52 19.84 2.37
N GLN A 73 1.33 18.97 2.99
CA GLN A 73 2.35 19.39 3.96
C GLN A 73 3.39 20.32 3.32
N TYR A 74 3.83 20.02 2.09
CA TYR A 74 4.74 20.90 1.35
C TYR A 74 4.12 22.28 1.13
N LYS A 75 2.89 22.34 0.59
CA LYS A 75 2.17 23.61 0.39
C LYS A 75 1.95 24.37 1.69
N LEU A 76 1.59 23.68 2.77
CA LEU A 76 1.43 24.28 4.08
C LEU A 76 2.75 24.90 4.58
N SER A 77 3.87 24.21 4.36
CA SER A 77 5.20 24.73 4.70
C SER A 77 5.60 25.95 3.88
N GLU A 78 5.12 26.10 2.64
CA GLU A 78 5.31 27.33 1.86
C GLU A 78 4.48 28.47 2.45
N VAL A 79 3.20 28.22 2.73
CA VAL A 79 2.27 29.24 3.23
C VAL A 79 2.63 29.72 4.64
N ILE A 80 3.15 28.86 5.52
CA ILE A 80 3.50 29.22 6.91
C ILE A 80 4.82 30.00 7.00
N LYS A 81 5.76 29.80 6.06
CA LYS A 81 7.06 30.50 6.09
C LYS A 81 6.92 32.02 5.94
N ASP A 82 5.92 32.48 5.21
CA ASP A 82 5.69 33.91 4.97
C ASP A 82 5.20 34.68 6.21
N PRO A 83 4.16 34.25 6.94
CA PRO A 83 3.67 34.97 8.12
C PRO A 83 4.66 34.93 9.29
N GLU A 84 5.36 33.83 9.54
CA GLU A 84 6.34 33.76 10.64
C GLU A 84 7.48 34.75 10.43
N LEU A 85 8.03 34.83 9.21
CA LEU A 85 9.09 35.77 8.89
C LEU A 85 8.61 37.23 8.98
N LEU A 86 7.37 37.51 8.60
CA LEU A 86 6.78 38.84 8.70
C LEU A 86 6.51 39.25 10.15
N GLN A 87 6.01 38.34 10.98
CA GLN A 87 5.80 38.55 12.41
C GLN A 87 7.12 38.85 13.13
N MET A 88 8.14 38.02 12.93
CA MET A 88 9.46 38.26 13.51
C MET A 88 10.07 39.60 13.10
N LYS A 89 9.85 40.04 11.84
CA LYS A 89 10.30 41.36 11.38
C LYS A 89 9.53 42.49 12.04
N SER A 90 8.21 42.34 12.24
CA SER A 90 7.37 43.33 12.91
C SER A 90 7.83 43.52 14.35
N GLU A 91 7.97 42.42 15.10
CA GLU A 91 8.46 42.43 16.49
C GLU A 91 9.82 43.13 16.62
N HIS A 92 10.76 42.82 15.73
CA HIS A 92 12.09 43.42 15.73
C HIS A 92 12.06 44.95 15.50
N LEU A 93 11.12 45.42 14.67
CA LEU A 93 10.91 46.85 14.41
C LEU A 93 10.17 47.53 15.57
N GLU A 94 9.20 46.87 16.19
CA GLU A 94 8.48 47.37 17.37
C GLU A 94 9.41 47.51 18.59
N GLU A 95 10.40 46.63 18.74
CA GLU A 95 11.46 46.74 19.74
C GLU A 95 12.53 47.82 19.40
N GLY A 96 12.37 48.55 18.30
CA GLY A 96 13.30 49.59 17.86
C GLY A 96 14.66 49.07 17.38
N ARG A 97 14.77 47.76 17.09
CA ARG A 97 16.03 47.15 16.62
C ARG A 97 16.11 47.19 15.09
N PRO A 98 17.19 47.73 14.50
CA PRO A 98 17.30 47.80 13.04
C PRO A 98 17.41 46.41 12.40
N LEU A 99 16.68 46.19 11.31
CA LEU A 99 16.80 44.97 10.50
C LEU A 99 18.17 44.91 9.80
N PRO A 100 18.80 43.73 9.70
CA PRO A 100 20.09 43.59 9.02
C PRO A 100 19.97 43.98 7.53
N ARG A 101 20.93 44.77 7.05
CA ARG A 101 21.00 45.16 5.63
C ARG A 101 21.14 43.93 4.75
N ARG A 102 20.23 43.77 3.77
CA ARG A 102 20.28 42.70 2.77
C ARG A 102 21.62 42.76 2.03
N ARG A 103 22.46 41.75 2.22
CA ARG A 103 23.69 41.60 1.44
C ARG A 103 23.30 41.16 0.03
N LEU A 104 23.57 42.01 -0.97
CA LEU A 104 23.50 41.62 -2.37
C LEU A 104 24.56 40.53 -2.62
N ARG A 105 24.12 39.31 -2.92
CA ARG A 105 25.01 38.28 -3.46
C ARG A 105 25.36 38.67 -4.90
N LYS A 106 26.66 38.72 -5.20
CA LYS A 106 27.24 38.96 -6.52
C LYS A 106 27.31 37.64 -7.29
#